data_AF-A0A948HZP4-F1
#
_entry.id   AF-A0A948HZP4-F1
#
_cell.length_a   1.000
_cell.length_b   1.000
_cell.length_c   1.000
_cell.angle_alpha   90.00
_cell.angle_beta   90.00
_cell.angle_gamma   90.00
#
_symmetry.space_group_name_H-M   'P 1'
#
loop_
_entity.id
_entity.type
_entity.pdbx_description
1 polymer ?
#
loop_
_entity_poly.entity_id
_entity_poly.type
_entity_poly.pdbx_seq_one_letter_code
_entity_poly.pdbx_strand_id
1 'polypeptide(L)' 'MMMERGSDVVDRKESIVQDGSFIVAKDTTEYHRDGSSDTIHQDAHLSFGGVRAGAITGVTHNSPDGKSTYEKK' A
#
# COMPACT_ATOMS: atom_id res chain seq x y z
N MET A 1 -16.02 -18.40 16.65
CA MET A 1 -14.60 -18.76 16.82
C MET A 1 -13.77 -17.54 16.46
N MET A 2 -13.08 -16.94 17.41
CA MET A 2 -12.07 -15.91 17.16
C MET A 2 -10.77 -16.66 16.82
N MET A 3 -10.34 -16.63 15.57
CA MET A 3 -8.99 -17.07 15.21
C MET A 3 -8.03 -15.91 15.47
N GLU A 4 -7.01 -16.17 16.28
CA GLU A 4 -5.91 -15.26 16.57
C GLU A 4 -5.17 -14.93 15.26
N ARG A 5 -5.06 -13.63 14.95
CA ARG A 5 -4.32 -13.09 13.80
C ARG A 5 -2.82 -13.35 13.97
N GLY A 6 -2.37 -14.55 13.61
CA GLY A 6 -1.06 -14.66 12.96
C GLY A 6 -1.12 -13.79 11.71
N SER A 7 -0.19 -12.86 11.54
CA SER A 7 -0.24 -11.87 10.46
C SER A 7 -0.58 -12.53 9.12
N ASP A 8 -1.77 -12.26 8.58
CA ASP A 8 -2.29 -12.83 7.32
C ASP A 8 -1.47 -12.40 6.08
N VAL A 9 -0.53 -11.47 6.27
CA VAL A 9 0.38 -10.94 5.28
C VAL A 9 1.48 -11.96 4.98
N VAL A 10 1.59 -12.33 3.70
CA VAL A 10 2.62 -13.25 3.18
C VAL A 10 3.75 -12.52 2.46
N ASP A 11 3.50 -11.31 1.96
CA ASP A 11 4.51 -10.46 1.32
C ASP A 11 4.14 -8.98 1.48
N ARG A 12 5.16 -8.11 1.51
CA ARG A 12 4.98 -6.66 1.54
C ARG A 12 5.95 -6.01 0.56
N LYS A 13 5.43 -5.19 -0.35
CA LYS A 13 6.23 -4.46 -1.34
C LYS A 13 6.02 -2.97 -1.19
N GLU A 14 7.09 -2.24 -1.42
CA GLU A 14 7.07 -0.78 -1.52
C GLU A 14 7.36 -0.38 -2.97
N SER A 15 6.63 0.62 -3.46
CA SER A 15 6.87 1.20 -4.78
C SER A 15 6.89 2.72 -4.71
N ILE A 16 7.73 3.34 -5.54
CA ILE A 16 7.82 4.79 -5.67
C ILE A 16 7.07 5.16 -6.94
N VAL A 17 6.09 6.06 -6.81
CA VAL A 17 5.32 6.58 -7.94
C VAL A 17 6.00 7.86 -8.43
N GLN A 18 6.35 7.87 -9.71
CA GLN A 18 7.00 8.98 -10.38
C GLN A 18 6.09 9.57 -11.44
N ASP A 19 6.01 10.89 -11.50
CA ASP A 19 5.42 11.65 -12.60
C ASP A 19 6.54 12.43 -13.30
N GLY A 20 6.98 11.90 -14.44
CA GLY A 20 8.20 12.36 -15.11
C GLY A 20 9.44 12.21 -14.23
N SER A 21 10.12 13.32 -13.92
CA SER A 21 11.29 13.34 -13.04
C SER A 21 10.95 13.61 -11.57
N PHE A 22 9.66 13.80 -11.24
CA PHE A 22 9.21 14.10 -9.90
C PHE A 22 8.70 12.83 -9.21
N ILE A 23 9.10 12.64 -7.97
CA ILE A 23 8.56 11.59 -7.12
C ILE A 23 7.32 12.18 -6.44
N VAL A 24 6.16 11.59 -6.68
CA VAL A 24 4.86 12.15 -6.28
C VAL A 24 4.18 11.36 -5.18
N ALA A 25 4.37 10.04 -5.15
CA ALA A 25 3.79 9.19 -4.13
C ALA A 25 4.68 7.99 -3.82
N LYS A 26 4.37 7.33 -2.71
CA LYS A 26 4.94 6.05 -2.32
C LYS A 26 3.79 5.14 -1.92
N ASP A 27 3.74 3.96 -2.52
CA ASP A 27 2.73 2.97 -2.20
C ASP A 27 3.37 1.82 -1.42
N THR A 28 2.62 1.26 -0.48
CA THR A 28 2.97 0.02 0.21
C THR A 28 1.84 -0.98 -0.01
N THR A 29 2.14 -2.10 -0.64
CA THR A 29 1.18 -3.19 -0.86
C THR A 29 1.49 -4.37 0.05
N GLU A 30 0.50 -4.80 0.80
CA GLU A 30 0.50 -6.05 1.57
C GLU A 30 -0.29 -7.10 0.80
N TYR A 31 0.31 -8.27 0.60
CA TYR A 31 -0.32 -9.42 -0.03
C TYR A 31 -0.66 -10.44 1.04
N HIS A 32 -1.89 -10.96 0.98
CA HIS A 32 -2.46 -11.80 2.01
C HIS A 32 -2.57 -13.25 1.52
N ARG A 33 -2.56 -14.19 2.45
CA ARG A 33 -2.56 -15.63 2.13
C ARG A 33 -3.83 -16.09 1.40
N ASP A 34 -4.94 -15.39 1.60
CA ASP A 34 -6.22 -15.66 0.95
C ASP A 34 -6.29 -15.15 -0.50
N GLY A 35 -5.23 -14.50 -0.99
CA GLY A 35 -5.17 -13.90 -2.32
C GLY A 35 -5.66 -12.45 -2.38
N SER A 36 -6.05 -11.85 -1.25
CA SER A 36 -6.36 -10.42 -1.16
C SER A 36 -5.09 -9.56 -1.06
N SER A 37 -5.23 -8.26 -1.28
CA SER A 37 -4.16 -7.30 -0.99
C SER A 37 -4.70 -5.94 -0.57
N ASP A 38 -3.93 -5.26 0.28
CA ASP A 38 -4.16 -3.88 0.69
C ASP A 38 -3.01 -3.01 0.18
N THR A 39 -3.32 -1.94 -0.54
CA THR A 39 -2.33 -0.94 -0.97
C THR A 39 -2.60 0.39 -0.29
N ILE A 40 -1.65 0.84 0.51
CA ILE A 40 -1.68 2.15 1.16
C ILE A 40 -0.99 3.15 0.23
N HIS A 41 -1.71 4.18 -0.17
CA HIS A 41 -1.20 5.28 -0.98
C HIS A 41 -0.78 6.43 -0.09
N GLN A 42 0.43 6.94 -0.29
CA GLN A 42 0.98 8.01 0.52
C GLN A 42 1.66 9.06 -0.35
N ASP A 43 1.59 10.32 0.09
CA ASP A 43 2.42 11.37 -0.51
C ASP A 43 3.90 11.01 -0.35
N ALA A 44 4.73 11.43 -1.29
CA ALA A 44 6.17 11.26 -1.17
C ALA A 44 6.84 12.55 -0.69
N HIS A 45 7.77 12.41 0.26
CA HIS A 45 8.67 13.48 0.64
C HIS A 45 10.12 13.10 0.35
N LEU A 46 10.81 13.98 -0.37
CA LEU A 46 12.26 13.90 -0.52
C LEU A 46 12.91 14.32 0.79
N SER A 47 13.74 13.45 1.34
CA SER A 47 14.52 13.72 2.55
C SER A 47 15.99 13.39 2.31
N PHE A 48 16.88 13.93 3.14
CA PHE A 48 18.28 13.49 3.16
C PHE A 48 18.32 11.99 3.51
N GLY A 49 18.62 11.15 2.50
CA GLY A 49 18.60 9.69 2.61
C GLY A 49 17.58 8.98 1.71
N GLY A 50 16.76 9.70 0.93
CA GLY A 50 15.86 9.12 -0.08
C GLY A 50 14.40 9.54 0.06
N VAL A 51 13.51 8.78 -0.59
CA VAL A 51 12.06 8.99 -0.58
C VAL A 51 11.45 8.42 0.69
N ARG A 52 10.73 9.26 1.44
CA ARG A 52 9.94 8.84 2.60
C ARG A 52 8.46 8.92 2.29
N ALA A 53 7.71 8.00 2.89
CA ALA A 53 6.26 8.06 2.90
C ALA A 53 5.79 9.22 3.79
N GLY A 54 4.85 10.00 3.27
CA GLY A 54 4.19 11.12 3.92
C GLY A 54 2.79 10.75 4.42
N ALA A 55 1.87 11.70 4.29
CA ALA A 55 0.48 11.50 4.64
C ALA A 55 -0.15 10.39 3.79
N ILE A 56 -0.99 9.55 4.42
CA ILE A 56 -1.81 8.57 3.69
C ILE A 56 -2.91 9.33 2.95
N THR A 57 -3.00 9.14 1.64
CA THR A 57 -3.99 9.79 0.78
C THR A 57 -5.16 8.86 0.44
N GLY A 58 -4.95 7.55 0.55
CA GLY A 58 -5.99 6.56 0.38
C GLY A 58 -5.51 5.13 0.59
N VAL A 59 -6.47 4.20 0.51
CA VAL A 59 -6.22 2.77 0.60
C VAL A 59 -7.02 2.07 -0.50
N THR A 60 -6.37 1.21 -1.27
CA THR A 60 -7.02 0.28 -2.20
C THR A 60 -7.06 -1.10 -1.58
N HIS A 61 -8.23 -1.71 -1.51
CA HIS A 61 -8.38 -3.11 -1.11
C HIS A 61 -8.77 -3.95 -2.33
N ASN A 62 -8.01 -5.02 -2.60
CA ASN A 62 -8.31 -6.00 -3.63
C ASN A 62 -8.78 -7.30 -2.99
N SER A 63 -9.98 -7.72 -3.34
CA SER A 63 -10.55 -9.01 -2.96
C SER A 63 -9.97 -10.14 -3.81
N PRO A 64 -9.95 -11.39 -3.31
CA PRO A 64 -9.48 -12.55 -4.07
C PRO A 64 -10.30 -12.86 -5.33
N ASP A 65 -11.53 -12.33 -5.41
CA ASP A 65 -12.42 -12.45 -6.58
C ASP A 65 -12.10 -11.44 -7.70
N GLY A 66 -11.02 -10.66 -7.54
CA GLY A 66 -10.56 -9.67 -8.51
C GLY A 66 -11.29 -8.32 -8.43
N LYS A 67 -12.19 -8.11 -7.45
CA LYS A 67 -12.79 -6.80 -7.21
C LYS A 67 -11.86 -5.90 -6.40
N SER A 68 -11.96 -4.60 -6.63
CA SER A 68 -11.19 -3.59 -5.91
C SER A 68 -12.10 -2.50 -5.34
N THR A 69 -11.80 -2.01 -4.15
CA THR A 69 -12.40 -0.81 -3.57
C THR A 69 -11.31 0.19 -3.21
N TYR A 70 -11.63 1.48 -3.30
CA TYR A 70 -10.73 2.57 -2.93
C TYR A 70 -11.39 3.46 -1.88
N GLU A 71 -10.67 3.73 -0.79
CA GLU A 71 -11.08 4.66 0.26
C GLU A 71 -10.09 5.84 0.31
N LYS A 72 -10.58 7.05 0.03
CA LYS A 72 -9.80 8.28 0.17
C LYS A 72 -9.72 8.70 1.64
N LYS A 73 -8.55 9.18 2.08
CA LYS A 73 -8.34 9.73 3.43
C LYS A 73 -8.33 11.25 3.46
#